data_AF-A0A6G4N9A3-F1
#
_entry.id   AF-A0A6G4N9A3-F1
#
_cell.length_a   1.000
_cell.length_b   1.000
_cell.length_c   1.000
_cell.angle_alpha   90.00
_cell.angle_beta   90.00
_cell.angle_gamma   90.00
#
_symmetry.space_group_name_H-M   'P 1'
#
loop_
_entity.id
_entity.type
_entity.pdbx_description
1 polymer ?
#
loop_
_entity_poly.entity_id
_entity_poly.type
_entity_poly.pdbx_seq_one_letter_code
_entity_poly.pdbx_strand_id
1 'polypeptide(L)'
;MKRSSRHSKERKLIPWFLSLLFCMLNGSSLFFCGMCFTVVIIFLTTNRDVSSFVVLVFISLLSNLIISFYILIRELLYKLIHCLGYRAQPDLKVLHMRRGFDIHFPVFEKYGQDYKLLYKKRSKKLQIEYLLICLGYFNGLSLIMITFTALLRGIFELLELESRMASSDYKQFLGFLVYMGFFVLLFTGQKYWKKITERLKARENVTVLAVEHGYPIFATKEEA
;
A
#
# COMPACT_ATOMS: atom_id res chain seq x y z
N MET A 1 4.83 25.56 44.19
CA MET A 1 5.38 25.39 42.81
C MET A 1 5.78 23.92 42.62
N LYS A 2 5.05 23.16 41.78
CA LYS A 2 5.27 21.77 41.27
C LYS A 2 3.97 20.95 41.29
N ARG A 3 3.12 21.13 40.26
CA ARG A 3 1.98 20.23 39.98
C ARG A 3 1.80 19.89 38.48
N SER A 4 2.83 20.17 37.65
CA SER A 4 2.73 20.10 36.18
C SER A 4 3.29 18.80 35.55
N SER A 5 4.14 18.02 36.25
CA SER A 5 4.89 16.92 35.61
C SER A 5 4.12 15.60 35.42
N ARG A 6 3.12 15.29 36.26
CA ARG A 6 2.31 14.06 36.12
C ARG A 6 1.36 14.13 34.91
N HIS A 7 0.71 15.29 34.69
CA HIS A 7 -0.22 15.48 33.59
C HIS A 7 0.44 15.45 32.20
N SER A 8 1.73 15.79 32.12
CA SER A 8 2.52 15.77 30.87
C SER A 8 2.90 14.36 30.43
N LYS A 9 3.20 13.46 31.38
CA LYS A 9 3.60 12.07 31.09
C LYS A 9 2.43 11.21 30.61
N GLU A 10 1.25 11.32 31.24
CA GLU A 10 0.03 10.62 30.79
C GLU A 10 -0.43 11.09 29.39
N ARG A 11 -0.35 12.40 29.10
CA ARG A 11 -0.74 12.95 27.78
C ARG A 11 0.09 12.42 26.62
N LYS A 12 1.34 11.99 26.86
CA LYS A 12 2.21 11.40 25.83
C LYS A 12 2.12 9.87 25.73
N LEU A 13 1.59 9.21 26.77
CA LEU A 13 1.55 7.75 26.84
C LEU A 13 0.47 7.16 25.92
N ILE A 14 -0.70 7.78 25.85
CA ILE A 14 -1.82 7.31 25.01
C ILE A 14 -1.51 7.46 23.51
N PRO A 15 -1.00 8.63 23.02
CA PRO A 15 -0.45 8.75 21.67
C PRO A 15 0.59 7.68 21.30
N TRP A 16 1.52 7.42 22.22
CA TRP A 16 2.58 6.44 22.01
C TRP A 16 2.03 5.01 21.95
N PHE A 17 1.10 4.68 22.84
CA PHE A 17 0.40 3.39 22.82
C PHE A 17 -0.40 3.18 21.52
N LEU A 18 -1.13 4.20 21.05
CA LEU A 18 -1.86 4.15 19.77
C LEU A 18 -0.91 3.96 18.58
N SER A 19 0.24 4.63 18.60
CA SER A 19 1.28 4.49 17.57
C SER A 19 1.84 3.07 17.55
N LEU A 20 2.11 2.50 18.74
CA LEU A 20 2.59 1.14 18.88
C LEU A 20 1.52 0.11 18.47
N LEU A 21 0.29 0.28 18.91
CA LEU A 21 -0.85 -0.58 18.54
C LEU A 21 -1.08 -0.55 17.02
N PHE A 22 -1.03 0.65 16.42
CA PHE A 22 -1.11 0.80 14.98
C PHE A 22 0.01 0.04 14.27
N CYS A 23 1.25 0.21 14.72
CA CYS A 23 2.40 -0.48 14.16
C CYS A 23 2.28 -2.00 14.31
N MET A 24 1.84 -2.49 15.47
CA MET A 24 1.65 -3.91 15.73
C MET A 24 0.56 -4.50 14.86
N LEU A 25 -0.61 -3.86 14.74
CA LEU A 25 -1.73 -4.35 13.93
C LEU A 25 -1.40 -4.31 12.43
N ASN A 26 -0.85 -3.18 11.95
CA ASN A 26 -0.50 -3.03 10.55
C ASN A 26 0.68 -3.93 10.16
N GLY A 27 1.68 -4.05 11.05
CA GLY A 27 2.80 -4.98 10.91
C GLY A 27 2.36 -6.45 10.96
N SER A 28 1.44 -6.81 11.86
CA SER A 28 0.89 -8.17 11.94
C SER A 28 0.08 -8.54 10.71
N SER A 29 -0.67 -7.59 10.15
CA SER A 29 -1.38 -7.79 8.87
C SER A 29 -0.40 -8.09 7.72
N LEU A 30 0.67 -7.30 7.61
CA LEU A 30 1.74 -7.55 6.62
C LEU A 30 2.45 -8.88 6.86
N PHE A 31 2.75 -9.20 8.11
CA PHE A 31 3.40 -10.45 8.49
C PHE A 31 2.54 -11.66 8.15
N PHE A 32 1.26 -11.64 8.51
CA PHE A 32 0.30 -12.70 8.19
C PHE A 32 0.18 -12.87 6.66
N CYS A 33 0.07 -11.77 5.91
CA CYS A 33 0.12 -11.80 4.45
C CYS A 33 1.40 -12.45 3.90
N GLY A 34 2.58 -12.05 4.40
CA GLY A 34 3.86 -12.61 3.97
C GLY A 34 3.99 -14.10 4.29
N MET A 35 3.47 -14.54 5.44
CA MET A 35 3.42 -15.95 5.82
C MET A 35 2.49 -16.75 4.91
N CYS A 36 1.26 -16.27 4.67
CA CYS A 36 0.33 -16.90 3.72
C CYS A 36 0.95 -17.01 2.33
N PHE A 37 1.61 -15.95 1.87
CA PHE A 37 2.32 -15.92 0.59
C PHE A 37 3.44 -16.97 0.53
N THR A 38 4.24 -17.08 1.59
CA THR A 38 5.35 -18.04 1.68
C THR A 38 4.84 -19.48 1.70
N VAL A 39 3.81 -19.79 2.48
CA VAL A 39 3.19 -21.13 2.54
C VAL A 39 2.64 -21.52 1.16
N VAL A 40 1.95 -20.59 0.50
CA VAL A 40 1.43 -20.80 -0.86
C VAL A 40 2.56 -21.05 -1.84
N ILE A 41 3.63 -20.26 -1.81
CA ILE A 41 4.79 -20.46 -2.68
C ILE A 41 5.38 -21.85 -2.44
N ILE A 42 5.65 -22.21 -1.18
CA ILE A 42 6.22 -23.52 -0.84
C ILE A 42 5.32 -24.64 -1.35
N PHE A 43 4.00 -24.55 -1.15
CA PHE A 43 3.05 -25.54 -1.63
C PHE A 43 3.07 -25.66 -3.16
N LEU A 44 3.10 -24.53 -3.86
CA LEU A 44 3.12 -24.47 -5.33
C LEU A 44 4.47 -24.92 -5.92
N THR A 45 5.59 -24.64 -5.25
CA THR A 45 6.93 -25.06 -5.71
C THR A 45 7.26 -26.50 -5.36
N THR A 46 6.63 -27.06 -4.32
CA THR A 46 6.85 -28.46 -3.90
C THR A 46 6.08 -29.44 -4.79
N ASN A 47 4.94 -29.02 -5.35
CA ASN A 47 4.23 -29.80 -6.36
C ASN A 47 4.96 -29.72 -7.71
N ARG A 48 5.65 -30.80 -8.09
CA ARG A 48 6.39 -30.89 -9.36
C ARG A 48 5.49 -30.81 -10.61
N ASP A 49 4.20 -31.06 -10.46
CA ASP A 49 3.22 -31.08 -11.55
C ASP A 49 2.59 -29.71 -11.85
N VAL A 50 2.85 -28.70 -11.02
CA VAL A 50 2.29 -27.37 -11.23
C VAL A 50 3.17 -26.57 -12.18
N SER A 51 2.60 -26.20 -13.34
CA SER A 51 3.26 -25.31 -14.29
C SER A 51 3.69 -24.01 -13.62
N SER A 52 4.94 -23.60 -13.81
CA SER A 52 5.51 -22.35 -13.28
C SER A 52 4.67 -21.10 -13.58
N PHE A 53 3.92 -21.14 -14.68
CA PHE A 53 2.96 -20.10 -15.04
C PHE A 53 1.76 -20.04 -14.09
N VAL A 54 1.18 -21.19 -13.72
CA VAL A 54 0.09 -21.26 -12.74
C VAL A 54 0.55 -20.70 -11.41
N VAL A 55 1.79 -21.03 -11.01
CA VAL A 55 2.41 -20.47 -9.81
C VAL A 55 2.50 -18.94 -9.88
N LEU A 56 2.95 -18.39 -11.02
CA LEU A 56 3.14 -16.96 -11.19
C LEU A 56 1.83 -16.16 -11.26
N VAL A 57 0.81 -16.70 -11.92
CA VAL A 57 -0.54 -16.12 -11.94
C VAL A 57 -1.13 -16.12 -10.53
N PHE A 58 -1.01 -17.23 -9.80
CA PHE A 58 -1.50 -17.34 -8.42
C PHE A 58 -0.78 -16.36 -7.48
N ILE A 59 0.54 -16.24 -7.60
CA ILE A 59 1.34 -15.25 -6.87
C ILE A 59 0.88 -13.81 -7.18
N SER A 60 0.58 -13.50 -8.45
CA SER A 60 0.14 -12.18 -8.86
C SER A 60 -1.25 -11.82 -8.30
N LEU A 61 -2.17 -12.78 -8.30
CA LEU A 61 -3.50 -12.61 -7.70
C LEU A 61 -3.42 -12.48 -6.18
N LEU A 62 -2.64 -13.34 -5.53
CA LEU A 62 -2.48 -13.34 -4.08
C LEU A 62 -1.82 -12.05 -3.60
N SER A 63 -0.76 -11.59 -4.27
CA SER A 63 -0.09 -10.34 -3.94
C SER A 63 -1.01 -9.12 -4.09
N ASN A 64 -1.86 -9.09 -5.11
CA ASN A 64 -2.89 -8.06 -5.25
C ASN A 64 -3.90 -8.10 -4.09
N LEU A 65 -4.41 -9.30 -3.76
CA LEU A 65 -5.33 -9.47 -2.65
C LEU A 65 -4.72 -8.98 -1.33
N ILE A 66 -3.46 -9.31 -1.08
CA ILE A 66 -2.67 -8.86 0.07
C ILE A 66 -2.57 -7.32 0.11
N ILE A 67 -2.17 -6.67 -0.98
CA ILE A 67 -2.03 -5.21 -1.04
C ILE A 67 -3.39 -4.53 -0.84
N SER A 68 -4.45 -5.08 -1.44
CA SER A 68 -5.81 -4.57 -1.29
C SER A 68 -6.29 -4.67 0.16
N PHE A 69 -6.11 -5.82 0.81
CA PHE A 69 -6.44 -5.99 2.23
C PHE A 69 -5.61 -5.06 3.12
N TYR A 70 -4.32 -4.91 2.84
CA TYR A 70 -3.45 -3.99 3.56
C TYR A 70 -3.99 -2.55 3.53
N ILE A 71 -4.36 -2.05 2.34
CA ILE A 71 -4.94 -0.70 2.19
C ILE A 71 -6.23 -0.56 3.00
N LEU A 72 -7.11 -1.56 2.95
CA LEU A 72 -8.40 -1.57 3.66
C LEU A 72 -8.23 -1.63 5.17
N ILE A 73 -7.38 -2.52 5.69
CA ILE A 73 -7.11 -2.67 7.13
C ILE A 73 -6.50 -1.37 7.67
N ARG A 74 -5.55 -0.79 6.93
CA ARG A 74 -4.94 0.48 7.29
C ARG A 74 -5.98 1.61 7.37
N GLU A 75 -6.86 1.72 6.37
CA GLU A 75 -7.95 2.72 6.35
C GLU A 75 -8.94 2.52 7.50
N LEU A 76 -9.33 1.27 7.78
CA LEU A 76 -10.20 0.93 8.90
C LEU A 76 -9.56 1.33 10.24
N LEU A 77 -8.28 1.02 10.41
CA LEU A 77 -7.54 1.31 11.63
C LEU A 77 -7.44 2.82 11.87
N TYR A 78 -7.26 3.63 10.83
CA TYR A 78 -7.31 5.08 10.95
C TYR A 78 -8.68 5.61 11.35
N LYS A 79 -9.75 5.06 10.80
CA LYS A 79 -11.12 5.43 11.22
C LYS A 79 -11.37 5.06 12.68
N LEU A 80 -10.88 3.92 13.15
CA LEU A 80 -10.96 3.53 14.56
C LEU A 80 -10.19 4.50 15.46
N ILE A 81 -8.95 4.87 15.10
CA ILE A 81 -8.15 5.83 15.86
C ILE A 81 -8.81 7.22 15.88
N HIS A 82 -9.41 7.61 14.76
CA HIS A 82 -10.22 8.83 14.69
C HIS A 82 -11.44 8.78 15.62
N CYS A 83 -12.15 7.64 15.69
CA CYS A 83 -13.23 7.44 16.66
C CYS A 83 -12.76 7.56 18.12
N LEU A 84 -11.50 7.21 18.41
CA LEU A 84 -10.89 7.37 19.73
C LEU A 84 -10.48 8.84 20.05
N GLY A 85 -10.72 9.78 19.14
CA GLY A 85 -10.44 11.20 19.35
C GLY A 85 -9.03 11.64 18.96
N TYR A 86 -8.31 10.81 18.19
CA TYR A 86 -6.96 11.08 17.74
C TYR A 86 -6.90 11.27 16.23
N ARG A 87 -6.14 12.25 15.77
CA ARG A 87 -5.74 12.37 14.38
C ARG A 87 -4.30 11.94 14.27
N ALA A 88 -3.82 11.73 13.05
CA ALA A 88 -2.40 11.61 12.85
C ALA A 88 -1.75 12.81 12.24
N GLN A 89 -0.47 12.90 12.48
CA GLN A 89 0.37 13.90 11.87
C GLN A 89 0.81 13.47 10.47
N PRO A 90 0.97 14.44 9.55
CA PRO A 90 1.61 14.22 8.26
C PRO A 90 3.07 13.77 8.45
N ASP A 91 3.74 14.32 9.46
CA ASP A 91 5.14 14.06 9.74
C ASP A 91 5.30 12.75 10.54
N LEU A 92 6.09 11.85 9.98
CA LEU A 92 6.48 10.61 10.65
C LEU A 92 7.62 10.94 11.63
N LYS A 93 7.52 10.45 12.87
CA LYS A 93 8.62 10.59 13.82
C LYS A 93 9.71 9.60 13.47
N VAL A 94 10.90 10.13 13.21
CA VAL A 94 12.07 9.32 12.91
C VAL A 94 12.66 8.79 14.21
N LEU A 95 12.79 7.48 14.31
CA LEU A 95 13.53 6.82 15.37
C LEU A 95 14.89 6.41 14.79
N HIS A 96 15.91 7.21 15.08
CA HIS A 96 17.27 6.97 14.62
C HIS A 96 17.85 5.75 15.32
N MET A 97 18.03 4.66 14.56
CA MET A 97 18.78 3.48 15.04
C MET A 97 20.27 3.65 14.74
N ARG A 98 21.12 3.02 15.56
CA ARG A 98 22.60 3.11 15.55
C ARG A 98 23.28 2.64 14.25
N ARG A 99 22.54 2.18 13.24
CA ARG A 99 23.06 1.61 11.97
C ARG A 99 22.45 2.24 10.70
N GLY A 100 21.89 3.44 10.79
CA GLY A 100 21.30 4.13 9.63
C GLY A 100 19.95 3.58 9.16
N PHE A 101 19.33 2.70 9.95
CA PHE A 101 17.93 2.31 9.77
C PHE A 101 17.03 3.32 10.48
N ASP A 102 16.62 4.35 9.75
CA ASP A 102 15.65 5.32 10.24
C ASP A 102 14.24 4.73 10.13
N ILE A 103 13.62 4.43 11.27
CA ILE A 103 12.24 3.91 11.29
C ILE A 103 11.28 5.08 11.44
N HIS A 104 10.45 5.26 10.42
CA HIS A 104 9.39 6.26 10.39
C HIS A 104 8.15 5.76 11.12
N PHE A 105 7.85 6.33 12.29
CA PHE A 105 6.68 5.98 13.08
C PHE A 105 5.53 6.97 12.86
N PRO A 106 4.29 6.48 12.63
CA PRO A 106 3.13 7.35 12.60
C PRO A 106 2.90 7.92 14.00
N VAL A 107 2.72 9.24 14.08
CA VAL A 107 2.44 9.94 15.34
C VAL A 107 0.97 10.33 15.38
N PHE A 108 0.32 10.00 16.49
CA PHE A 108 -1.05 10.37 16.75
C PHE A 108 -1.14 11.51 17.76
N GLU A 109 -2.02 12.47 17.53
CA GLU A 109 -2.31 13.56 18.44
C GLU A 109 -3.80 13.66 18.70
N LYS A 110 -4.17 14.01 19.93
CA LYS A 110 -5.57 14.26 20.26
C LYS A 110 -6.05 15.48 19.49
N TYR A 111 -7.09 15.33 18.68
CA TYR A 111 -7.50 16.43 17.82
C TYR A 111 -8.29 17.52 18.57
N GLY A 112 -8.02 18.79 18.24
CA GLY A 112 -8.69 19.97 18.80
C GLY A 112 -10.00 20.33 18.08
N GLN A 113 -10.66 21.42 18.52
CA GLN A 113 -11.88 21.91 17.88
C GLN A 113 -11.65 22.37 16.43
N ASP A 114 -10.51 22.99 16.15
CA ASP A 114 -10.16 23.46 14.80
C ASP A 114 -10.10 22.31 13.79
N TYR A 115 -9.54 21.18 14.21
CA TYR A 115 -9.50 19.98 13.38
C TYR A 115 -10.89 19.35 13.19
N LYS A 116 -11.77 19.39 14.20
CA LYS A 116 -13.17 18.92 14.02
C LYS A 116 -13.87 19.73 12.93
N LEU A 117 -13.65 21.04 12.88
CA LEU A 117 -14.21 21.93 11.86
C LEU A 117 -13.63 21.59 10.47
N LEU A 118 -12.30 21.44 10.36
CA LEU A 118 -11.64 21.04 9.13
C LEU A 118 -12.14 19.68 8.62
N TYR A 119 -12.22 18.69 9.51
CA TYR A 119 -12.68 17.36 9.17
C TYR A 119 -14.18 17.31 8.84
N LYS A 120 -14.98 18.26 9.33
CA LYS A 120 -16.39 18.39 8.93
C LYS A 120 -16.54 18.92 7.50
N LYS A 121 -15.62 19.79 7.04
CA LYS A 121 -15.55 20.33 5.67
C LYS A 121 -15.06 19.32 4.62
N ARG A 122 -14.64 18.13 5.04
CA ARG A 122 -14.14 17.11 4.11
C ARG A 122 -15.29 16.56 3.24
N SER A 123 -14.99 16.22 1.99
CA SER A 123 -15.95 15.47 1.18
C SER A 123 -15.79 13.97 1.40
N LYS A 124 -16.79 13.34 2.02
CA LYS A 124 -16.83 11.87 2.22
C LYS A 124 -16.84 11.11 0.89
N LYS A 125 -17.51 11.67 -0.13
CA LYS A 125 -17.59 11.07 -1.47
C LYS A 125 -16.20 10.97 -2.10
N LEU A 126 -15.43 12.06 -2.03
CA LEU A 126 -14.07 12.11 -2.59
C LEU A 126 -13.10 11.18 -1.87
N GLN A 127 -13.25 11.02 -0.55
CA GLN A 127 -12.43 10.08 0.22
C GLN A 127 -12.68 8.63 -0.20
N ILE A 128 -13.95 8.25 -0.42
CA ILE A 128 -14.30 6.91 -0.91
C ILE A 128 -13.81 6.73 -2.35
N GLU A 129 -14.00 7.72 -3.22
CA GLU A 129 -13.53 7.67 -4.60
C GLU A 129 -12.01 7.54 -4.67
N TYR A 130 -11.26 8.27 -3.85
CA TYR A 130 -9.81 8.14 -3.79
C TYR A 130 -9.37 6.74 -3.31
N LEU A 131 -10.06 6.17 -2.31
CA LEU A 131 -9.81 4.80 -1.87
C LEU A 131 -10.08 3.78 -3.00
N LEU A 132 -11.17 3.95 -3.73
CA LEU A 132 -11.52 3.10 -4.88
C LEU A 132 -10.49 3.23 -6.01
N ILE A 133 -9.96 4.43 -6.25
CA ILE A 133 -8.90 4.65 -7.24
C ILE A 133 -7.59 3.99 -6.78
N CYS A 134 -7.25 4.06 -5.49
CA CYS A 134 -6.10 3.33 -4.95
C CYS A 134 -6.25 1.82 -5.20
N LEU A 135 -7.40 1.24 -4.82
CA LEU A 135 -7.68 -0.18 -5.02
C LEU A 135 -7.69 -0.54 -6.52
N GLY A 136 -8.36 0.26 -7.35
CA GLY A 136 -8.44 0.04 -8.79
C GLY A 136 -7.07 0.11 -9.46
N TYR A 137 -6.20 1.01 -9.01
CA TYR A 137 -4.83 1.13 -9.52
C TYR A 137 -4.01 -0.15 -9.24
N PHE A 138 -3.97 -0.64 -8.01
CA PHE A 138 -3.24 -1.88 -7.68
C PHE A 138 -3.84 -3.11 -8.35
N ASN A 139 -5.18 -3.18 -8.44
CA ASN A 139 -5.87 -4.23 -9.19
C ASN A 139 -5.50 -4.20 -10.68
N GLY A 140 -5.54 -3.02 -11.31
CA GLY A 140 -5.17 -2.83 -12.72
C GLY A 140 -3.71 -3.20 -12.99
N LEU A 141 -2.78 -2.82 -12.11
CA LEU A 141 -1.37 -3.23 -12.22
C LEU A 141 -1.22 -4.76 -12.20
N SER A 142 -1.92 -5.44 -11.29
CA SER A 142 -1.87 -6.90 -11.22
C SER A 142 -2.41 -7.57 -12.49
N LEU A 143 -3.48 -7.02 -13.06
CA LEU A 143 -4.09 -7.54 -14.28
C LEU A 143 -3.13 -7.38 -15.46
N ILE A 144 -2.50 -6.21 -15.59
CA ILE A 144 -1.47 -5.95 -16.61
C ILE A 144 -0.33 -6.95 -16.49
N MET A 145 0.16 -7.23 -15.27
CA MET A 145 1.22 -8.22 -15.04
C MET A 145 0.81 -9.63 -15.47
N ILE A 146 -0.42 -10.05 -15.14
CA ILE A 146 -0.96 -11.36 -15.53
C ILE A 146 -1.05 -11.46 -17.06
N THR A 147 -1.65 -10.46 -17.71
CA THR A 147 -1.81 -10.43 -19.17
C THR A 147 -0.45 -10.42 -19.88
N PHE A 148 0.50 -9.61 -19.41
CA PHE A 148 1.85 -9.56 -19.98
C PHE A 148 2.57 -10.90 -19.84
N THR A 149 2.46 -11.56 -18.68
CA THR A 149 3.07 -12.87 -18.48
C THR A 149 2.44 -13.95 -19.36
N ALA A 150 1.12 -13.91 -19.55
CA ALA A 150 0.42 -14.82 -20.45
C ALA A 150 0.83 -14.62 -21.92
N LEU A 151 0.95 -13.36 -22.36
CA LEU A 151 1.41 -13.02 -23.71
C LEU A 151 2.85 -13.46 -23.95
N LEU A 152 3.76 -13.16 -23.03
CA LEU A 152 5.15 -13.61 -23.13
C LEU A 152 5.21 -15.12 -23.24
N ARG A 153 4.48 -15.84 -22.38
CA ARG A 153 4.42 -17.30 -22.45
C ARG A 153 3.96 -17.79 -23.83
N GLY A 154 2.87 -17.26 -24.38
CA GLY A 154 2.37 -17.69 -25.69
C GLY A 154 3.36 -17.43 -26.83
N ILE A 155 4.06 -16.28 -26.80
CA ILE A 155 5.12 -15.97 -27.78
C ILE A 155 6.29 -16.95 -27.64
N PHE A 156 6.68 -17.26 -26.40
CA PHE A 156 7.79 -18.16 -26.13
C PHE A 156 7.46 -19.63 -26.44
N GLU A 157 6.23 -20.10 -26.20
CA GLU A 157 5.77 -21.43 -26.63
C GLU A 157 5.79 -21.56 -28.17
N LEU A 158 5.44 -20.49 -28.89
CA LEU A 158 5.56 -20.44 -30.35
C LEU A 158 7.03 -20.52 -30.81
N LEU A 159 7.92 -19.75 -30.17
CA LEU A 159 9.36 -19.74 -30.46
C LEU A 159 10.05 -21.06 -30.09
N GLU A 160 9.64 -21.74 -29.02
CA GLU A 160 10.17 -23.06 -28.62
C GLU A 160 9.75 -24.15 -29.60
N LEU A 161 8.55 -24.03 -30.19
CA LEU A 161 8.11 -24.90 -31.27
C LEU A 161 8.98 -24.75 -32.53
N GLU A 162 9.46 -23.53 -32.78
CA GLU A 162 10.22 -23.14 -33.97
C GLU A 162 11.74 -23.30 -33.80
N SER A 163 12.25 -23.17 -32.57
CA SER A 163 13.68 -23.22 -32.25
C SER A 163 13.99 -24.34 -31.25
N ARG A 164 14.90 -25.26 -31.62
CA ARG A 164 15.37 -26.38 -30.78
C ARG A 164 16.25 -25.93 -29.59
N MET A 165 15.89 -24.87 -28.87
CA MET A 165 16.62 -24.46 -27.67
C MET A 165 16.37 -25.43 -26.50
N ALA A 166 17.37 -25.59 -25.63
CA ALA A 166 17.25 -26.40 -24.42
C ALA A 166 16.30 -25.71 -23.40
N SER A 167 15.33 -26.45 -22.88
CA SER A 167 14.20 -25.88 -22.10
C SER A 167 14.59 -25.29 -20.74
N SER A 168 15.80 -25.53 -20.23
CA SER A 168 16.28 -24.97 -18.96
C SER A 168 16.66 -23.49 -19.07
N ASP A 169 17.48 -23.15 -20.08
CA ASP A 169 17.98 -21.79 -20.29
C ASP A 169 16.83 -20.86 -20.69
N TYR A 170 15.86 -21.42 -21.41
CA TYR A 170 14.58 -20.80 -21.75
C TYR A 170 13.77 -20.36 -20.53
N LYS A 171 13.59 -21.23 -19.53
CA LYS A 171 12.80 -20.90 -18.32
C LYS A 171 13.48 -19.81 -17.50
N GLN A 172 14.81 -19.84 -17.43
CA GLN A 172 15.59 -18.84 -16.70
C GLN A 172 15.55 -17.48 -17.40
N PHE A 173 15.65 -17.44 -18.73
CA PHE A 173 15.53 -16.22 -19.52
C PHE A 173 14.13 -15.60 -19.47
N LEU A 174 13.07 -16.42 -19.56
CA LEU A 174 11.68 -15.97 -19.41
C LEU A 174 11.45 -15.37 -18.01
N GLY A 175 11.93 -16.04 -16.95
CA GLY A 175 11.86 -15.52 -15.59
C GLY A 175 12.57 -14.17 -15.44
N PHE A 176 13.73 -14.01 -16.07
CA PHE A 176 14.47 -12.75 -16.09
C PHE A 176 13.69 -11.61 -16.81
N LEU A 177 13.08 -11.88 -17.97
CA LEU A 177 12.28 -10.89 -18.69
C LEU A 177 11.03 -10.45 -17.91
N VAL A 178 10.33 -11.39 -17.28
CA VAL A 178 9.17 -11.07 -16.43
C VAL A 178 9.61 -10.22 -15.23
N TYR A 179 10.75 -10.55 -14.62
CA TYR A 179 11.32 -9.76 -13.52
C TYR A 179 11.68 -8.34 -13.95
N MET A 180 12.35 -8.18 -15.10
CA MET A 180 12.68 -6.86 -15.65
C MET A 180 11.42 -6.06 -16.01
N GLY A 181 10.42 -6.73 -16.60
CA GLY A 181 9.11 -6.13 -16.87
C GLY A 181 8.45 -5.59 -15.60
N PHE A 182 8.48 -6.36 -14.51
CA PHE A 182 7.98 -5.92 -13.20
C PHE A 182 8.70 -4.67 -12.68
N PHE A 183 10.04 -4.62 -12.77
CA PHE A 183 10.82 -3.44 -12.37
C PHE A 183 10.44 -2.20 -13.17
N VAL A 184 10.35 -2.31 -14.50
CA VAL A 184 9.91 -1.21 -15.36
C VAL A 184 8.50 -0.75 -14.97
N LEU A 185 7.60 -1.69 -14.66
CA LEU A 185 6.23 -1.40 -14.26
C LEU A 185 6.16 -0.68 -12.90
N LEU A 186 7.03 -1.00 -11.95
CA LEU A 186 7.14 -0.27 -10.68
C LEU A 186 7.60 1.18 -10.89
N PHE A 187 8.66 1.40 -11.69
CA PHE A 187 9.19 2.74 -11.95
C PHE A 187 8.23 3.61 -12.76
N THR A 188 7.63 3.05 -13.81
CA THR A 188 6.64 3.77 -14.63
C THR A 188 5.35 3.98 -13.85
N GLY A 189 4.93 2.99 -13.05
CA GLY A 189 3.77 3.07 -12.17
C GLY A 189 3.82 4.26 -11.23
N GLN A 190 4.97 4.52 -10.57
CA GLN A 190 5.15 5.71 -9.74
C GLN A 190 4.82 7.02 -10.48
N LYS A 191 5.26 7.14 -11.74
CA LYS A 191 4.99 8.31 -12.60
C LYS A 191 3.51 8.39 -12.99
N TYR A 192 2.89 7.27 -13.32
CA TYR A 192 1.45 7.20 -13.62
C TYR A 192 0.60 7.56 -12.40
N TRP A 193 0.95 7.03 -11.23
CA TRP A 193 0.28 7.35 -9.97
C TRP A 193 0.29 8.84 -9.69
N LYS A 194 1.47 9.48 -9.79
CA LYS A 194 1.60 10.94 -9.64
C LYS A 194 0.68 11.71 -10.59
N LYS A 195 0.62 11.30 -11.86
CA LYS A 195 -0.25 11.91 -12.87
C LYS A 195 -1.75 11.70 -12.60
N ILE A 196 -2.15 10.54 -12.08
CA ILE A 196 -3.53 10.26 -11.66
C ILE A 196 -3.90 11.17 -10.49
N THR A 197 -3.04 11.27 -9.48
CA THR A 197 -3.26 12.13 -8.31
C THR A 197 -3.37 13.61 -8.70
N GLU A 198 -2.52 14.08 -9.62
CA GLU A 198 -2.57 15.46 -10.15
C GLU A 198 -3.87 15.73 -10.92
N ARG A 199 -4.31 14.79 -11.76
CA ARG A 199 -5.58 14.91 -12.49
C ARG A 199 -6.79 14.92 -11.56
N LEU A 200 -6.78 14.11 -10.50
CA LEU A 200 -7.84 14.12 -9.48
C LEU A 200 -7.95 15.49 -8.81
N LYS A 201 -6.81 16.07 -8.41
CA LYS A 201 -6.78 17.43 -7.84
C LYS A 201 -7.34 18.49 -8.79
N ALA A 202 -7.08 18.35 -10.09
CA ALA A 202 -7.52 19.29 -11.11
C ALA A 202 -9.00 19.14 -11.53
N ARG A 203 -9.50 17.90 -11.61
CA ARG A 203 -10.84 17.59 -12.14
C ARG A 203 -11.97 18.06 -11.23
N GLU A 204 -11.74 18.11 -9.93
CA GLU A 204 -12.82 18.32 -8.94
C GLU A 204 -12.72 19.66 -8.19
N ASN A 205 -11.87 20.60 -8.63
CA ASN A 205 -11.69 21.88 -7.92
C ASN A 205 -11.43 21.66 -6.41
N VAL A 206 -10.57 20.68 -6.10
CA VAL A 206 -10.38 20.19 -4.73
C VAL A 206 -9.19 20.89 -4.09
N THR A 207 -9.37 21.35 -2.87
CA THR A 207 -8.25 21.76 -2.01
C THR A 207 -7.83 20.59 -1.14
N VAL A 208 -6.53 20.32 -1.07
CA VAL A 208 -5.99 19.40 -0.08
C VAL A 208 -5.91 20.17 1.23
N LEU A 209 -6.85 19.90 2.14
CA LEU A 209 -6.93 20.58 3.43
C LEU A 209 -5.78 20.17 4.36
N ALA A 210 -5.43 18.89 4.31
CA ALA A 210 -4.33 18.31 5.08
C ALA A 210 -3.90 16.99 4.43
N VAL A 211 -2.73 16.50 4.79
CA VAL A 211 -2.31 15.13 4.46
C VAL A 211 -2.28 14.35 5.77
N GLU A 212 -3.06 13.28 5.85
CA GLU A 212 -3.00 12.33 6.94
C GLU A 212 -2.35 11.05 6.41
N HIS A 213 -1.18 10.70 6.93
CA HIS A 213 -0.55 9.41 6.62
C HIS A 213 -0.23 9.18 5.13
N GLY A 214 0.13 10.24 4.41
CA GLY A 214 0.35 10.18 2.96
C GLY A 214 -0.94 10.16 2.13
N TYR A 215 -2.12 10.23 2.77
CA TYR A 215 -3.42 10.39 2.12
C TYR A 215 -3.90 11.84 2.22
N PRO A 216 -4.22 12.50 1.10
CA PRO A 216 -4.80 13.84 1.12
C PRO A 216 -6.25 13.81 1.65
N ILE A 217 -6.55 14.69 2.62
CA ILE A 217 -7.92 15.07 2.96
C ILE A 217 -8.39 16.09 1.94
N PHE A 218 -9.42 15.71 1.20
CA PHE A 218 -10.03 16.52 0.16
C PHE A 218 -11.22 17.32 0.68
N ALA A 219 -11.31 18.59 0.29
CA ALA A 219 -12.52 19.39 0.35
C ALA A 219 -12.78 20.10 -0.98
N THR A 220 -14.06 20.26 -1.31
CA THR A 220 -14.50 21.04 -2.47
C THR A 220 -14.25 22.53 -2.21
N LYS A 221 -13.79 23.27 -3.23
CA LYS A 221 -13.55 24.73 -3.12
C LYS A 221 -14.79 25.54 -2.75
N GLU A 222 -15.99 25.01 -2.93
CA GLU A 222 -17.24 25.68 -2.54
C GLU A 222 -17.51 25.63 -1.02
N GLU A 223 -16.84 24.74 -0.28
CA GLU A 223 -17.02 24.55 1.17
C GLU A 223 -15.76 24.91 2.00
N ALA A 224 -14.65 25.27 1.33
CA ALA A 224 -13.37 25.63 1.94
C ALA A 224 -13.37 27.09 2.44
#